data_AF-A0A9D7Z362-F1
#
_entry.id   AF-A0A9D7Z362-F1
#
_cell.length_a   1.000
_cell.length_b   1.000
_cell.length_c   1.000
_cell.angle_alpha   90.00
_cell.angle_beta   90.00
_cell.angle_gamma   90.00
#
_symmetry.space_group_name_H-M   'P 1'
#
loop_
_entity.id
_entity.type
_entity.pdbx_description
1 polymer ?
#
loop_
_entity_poly.entity_id
_entity_poly.type
_entity_poly.pdbx_seq_one_letter_code
_entity_poly.pdbx_strand_id
1 'polypeptide(L)'
;MMLSIAGIGLMQMQQIGVELEEIATETVPLTTNVSKVSLHQLEQAILLERLLRVGNVGSAGQTDSFDGLTDTLFRLAALVDEEILAAEEIAEKGIAIAHTEEQRAKYANVLAQLKTIEQEHKIYDDHIHTVVDHIKTGDLNKATRLAAEVEAEQARLNGELEELDDGAEQLCHHVR
;
A
#
# COMPACT_ATOMS: atom_id res chain seq x y z
N MET A 1 -26.53 5.67 45.40
CA MET A 1 -26.49 6.16 44.00
C MET A 1 -25.13 6.73 43.60
N MET A 2 -24.44 7.56 44.41
CA MET A 2 -23.12 8.10 44.03
C MET A 2 -21.99 7.05 43.87
N LEU A 3 -21.96 6.01 44.71
CA LEU A 3 -20.94 4.94 44.61
C LEU A 3 -21.08 4.09 43.34
N SER A 4 -22.31 3.92 42.84
CA SER A 4 -22.61 3.17 41.63
C SER A 4 -22.14 3.93 40.37
N ILE A 5 -22.30 5.25 40.37
CA ILE A 5 -21.91 6.13 39.25
C ILE A 5 -20.37 6.24 39.16
N ALA A 6 -19.68 6.30 40.31
CA ALA A 6 -18.22 6.32 40.35
C ALA A 6 -17.58 5.04 39.77
N GLY A 7 -18.19 3.86 40.02
CA GLY A 7 -17.74 2.60 39.45
C GLY A 7 -17.94 2.49 37.95
N ILE A 8 -19.06 3.00 37.43
CA ILE A 8 -19.35 3.02 35.98
C ILE A 8 -18.37 3.97 35.25
N GLY A 9 -18.05 5.12 35.84
CA GLY A 9 -17.09 6.07 35.26
C GLY A 9 -15.67 5.53 35.15
N LEU A 10 -15.22 4.73 36.13
CA LEU A 10 -13.90 4.08 36.09
C LEU A 10 -13.82 2.99 35.02
N MET A 11 -14.87 2.16 34.87
CA MET A 11 -14.93 1.17 33.78
C MET A 11 -14.93 1.84 32.40
N GLN A 12 -15.70 2.92 32.23
CA GLN A 12 -15.76 3.66 30.97
C GLN A 12 -14.41 4.32 30.63
N MET A 13 -13.71 4.92 31.59
CA MET A 13 -12.38 5.47 31.34
C MET A 13 -11.32 4.40 31.03
N GLN A 14 -11.47 3.19 31.57
CA GLN A 14 -10.55 2.08 31.28
C GLN A 14 -10.79 1.51 29.87
N GLN A 15 -12.05 1.44 29.41
CA GLN A 15 -12.39 1.06 28.03
C GLN A 15 -11.87 2.09 27.02
N ILE A 16 -12.08 3.39 27.27
CA ILE A 16 -11.54 4.48 26.44
C ILE A 16 -10.00 4.43 26.37
N GLY A 17 -9.34 4.05 27.48
CA GLY A 17 -7.87 3.91 27.51
C GLY A 17 -7.36 2.80 26.59
N VAL A 18 -8.04 1.65 26.58
CA VAL A 18 -7.69 0.51 25.71
C VAL A 18 -7.99 0.83 24.24
N GLU A 19 -9.11 1.49 23.95
CA GLU A 19 -9.49 1.96 22.61
C GLU A 19 -8.47 2.98 22.04
N LEU A 20 -8.04 3.95 22.84
CA LEU A 20 -7.02 4.92 22.44
C LEU A 20 -5.64 4.29 22.21
N GLU A 21 -5.28 3.27 23.00
CA GLU A 21 -4.05 2.51 22.81
C GLU A 21 -4.09 1.72 21.49
N GLU A 22 -5.20 1.06 21.16
CA GLU A 22 -5.35 0.37 19.89
C GLU A 22 -5.27 1.33 18.68
N ILE A 23 -5.93 2.49 18.75
CA ILE A 23 -5.88 3.50 17.68
C ILE A 23 -4.45 4.00 17.45
N ALA A 24 -3.74 4.34 18.52
CA ALA A 24 -2.41 4.94 18.43
C ALA A 24 -1.35 3.95 17.96
N THR A 25 -1.51 2.66 18.27
CA THR A 25 -0.46 1.65 18.06
C THR A 25 -0.68 0.81 16.81
N GLU A 26 -1.92 0.67 16.34
CA GLU A 26 -2.26 -0.20 15.22
C GLU A 26 -2.94 0.57 14.09
N THR A 27 -4.08 1.23 14.33
CA THR A 27 -4.90 1.76 13.21
C THR A 27 -4.30 3.02 12.57
N VAL A 28 -3.68 3.92 13.33
CA VAL A 28 -2.98 5.10 12.78
C VAL A 28 -1.74 4.69 11.97
N PRO A 29 -0.87 3.79 12.45
CA PRO A 29 0.21 3.24 11.64
C PRO A 29 -0.28 2.52 10.37
N LEU A 30 -1.37 1.77 10.45
CA LEU A 30 -1.95 1.04 9.32
C LEU A 30 -2.40 1.99 8.20
N THR A 31 -3.25 2.98 8.51
CA THR A 31 -3.73 3.96 7.52
C THR A 31 -2.57 4.77 6.94
N THR A 32 -1.59 5.13 7.76
CA THR A 32 -0.38 5.82 7.30
C THR A 32 0.42 4.97 6.30
N ASN A 33 0.57 3.67 6.54
CA ASN A 33 1.29 2.78 5.63
C ASN A 33 0.52 2.56 4.33
N VAL A 34 -0.80 2.33 4.38
CA VAL A 34 -1.65 2.20 3.19
C VAL A 34 -1.57 3.46 2.31
N SER A 35 -1.67 4.65 2.92
CA SER A 35 -1.50 5.92 2.21
C SER A 35 -0.14 6.07 1.53
N LYS A 36 0.95 5.58 2.16
CA LYS A 36 2.29 5.62 1.56
C LYS A 36 2.42 4.65 0.39
N VAL A 37 1.89 3.44 0.52
CA VAL A 37 1.85 2.46 -0.58
C VAL A 37 1.16 3.08 -1.79
N SER A 38 -0.02 3.69 -1.60
CA SER A 38 -0.75 4.38 -2.67
C SER A 38 0.05 5.52 -3.31
N LEU A 39 0.75 6.32 -2.50
CA LEU A 39 1.60 7.41 -3.00
C LEU A 39 2.78 6.87 -3.83
N HIS A 40 3.51 5.90 -3.29
CA HIS A 40 4.68 5.33 -3.95
C HIS A 40 4.29 4.54 -5.21
N GLN A 41 3.13 3.88 -5.23
CA GLN A 41 2.60 3.22 -6.42
C GLN A 41 2.34 4.23 -7.56
N LEU A 42 1.76 5.40 -7.23
CA LEU A 42 1.56 6.47 -8.21
C LEU A 42 2.90 7.04 -8.71
N GLU A 43 3.88 7.17 -7.82
CA GLU A 43 5.23 7.58 -8.20
C GLU A 43 5.91 6.55 -9.13
N GLN A 44 5.74 5.24 -8.92
CA GLN A 44 6.24 4.19 -9.81
C GLN A 44 5.64 4.32 -11.22
N ALA A 45 4.33 4.55 -11.30
CA ALA A 45 3.63 4.77 -12.57
C ALA A 45 4.20 5.95 -13.36
N ILE A 46 4.40 7.10 -12.69
CA ILE A 46 4.98 8.30 -13.31
C ILE A 46 6.42 8.03 -13.80
N LEU A 47 7.22 7.30 -13.01
CA LEU A 47 8.58 6.94 -13.38
C LEU A 47 8.62 6.01 -14.61
N LEU A 48 7.70 5.06 -14.71
CA LEU A 48 7.57 4.18 -15.87
C LEU A 48 7.24 4.96 -17.15
N GLU A 49 6.29 5.88 -17.10
CA GLU A 49 5.97 6.76 -18.25
C GLU A 49 7.18 7.57 -18.69
N ARG A 50 7.95 8.11 -17.73
CA ARG A 50 9.18 8.86 -17.99
C ARG A 50 10.24 7.97 -18.63
N LEU A 51 10.40 6.73 -18.16
CA LEU A 51 11.33 5.75 -18.74
C LEU A 51 10.97 5.42 -20.19
N LEU A 52 9.70 5.15 -20.48
CA LEU A 52 9.21 4.89 -21.84
C LEU A 52 9.49 6.09 -22.76
N ARG A 53 9.27 7.31 -22.27
CA ARG A 53 9.57 8.54 -23.01
C ARG A 53 11.07 8.69 -23.31
N VAL A 54 11.94 8.47 -22.33
CA VAL A 54 13.41 8.49 -22.51
C VAL A 54 13.86 7.40 -23.48
N GLY A 55 13.31 6.20 -23.35
CA GLY A 55 13.61 5.07 -24.23
C GLY A 55 13.21 5.30 -25.69
N ASN A 56 12.10 5.99 -25.94
CA ASN A 56 11.57 6.21 -27.28
C ASN A 56 12.17 7.45 -28.00
N VAL A 57 12.42 8.54 -27.28
CA VAL A 57 12.90 9.82 -27.88
C VAL A 57 14.44 9.94 -27.84
N GLY A 58 15.10 9.08 -27.06
CA GLY A 58 16.52 9.20 -26.74
C GLY A 58 16.78 10.25 -25.65
N SER A 59 17.94 10.16 -25.00
CA SER A 59 18.30 10.98 -23.83
C SER A 59 18.66 12.44 -24.15
N ALA A 60 18.54 12.88 -25.40
CA ALA A 60 18.98 14.21 -25.82
C ALA A 60 18.09 15.31 -25.21
N GLY A 61 18.61 16.00 -24.19
CA GLY A 61 17.96 17.14 -23.54
C GLY A 61 17.12 16.80 -22.30
N GLN A 62 17.17 15.57 -21.80
CA GLN A 62 16.55 15.20 -20.52
C GLN A 62 17.57 15.29 -19.38
N THR A 63 17.15 15.80 -18.22
CA THR A 63 17.99 15.96 -17.03
C THR A 63 18.33 14.62 -16.37
N ASP A 64 17.44 13.64 -16.47
CA ASP A 64 17.61 12.32 -15.84
C ASP A 64 18.01 11.27 -16.87
N SER A 65 19.01 10.44 -16.52
CA SER A 65 19.43 9.32 -17.34
C SER A 65 18.43 8.16 -17.23
N PHE A 66 18.38 7.33 -18.28
CA PHE A 66 17.55 6.12 -18.27
C PHE A 66 17.90 5.20 -17.08
N ASP A 67 19.20 5.03 -16.82
CA ASP A 67 19.67 4.21 -15.69
C ASP A 67 19.26 4.82 -14.34
N GLY A 68 19.35 6.13 -14.16
CA GLY A 68 18.97 6.79 -12.90
C GLY A 68 17.46 6.72 -12.61
N LEU A 69 16.63 6.81 -13.65
CA LEU A 69 15.18 6.60 -13.51
C LEU A 69 14.86 5.13 -13.17
N THR A 70 15.58 4.19 -13.78
CA THR A 70 15.43 2.75 -13.52
C THR A 70 15.80 2.42 -12.06
N ASP A 71 16.93 2.94 -11.57
CA ASP A 71 17.36 2.75 -10.18
C ASP A 71 16.35 3.34 -9.19
N THR A 72 15.79 4.51 -9.50
CA THR A 72 14.77 5.15 -8.66
C THR A 72 13.49 4.32 -8.63
N LEU A 73 13.07 3.79 -9.79
CA LEU A 73 11.86 2.97 -9.91
C LEU A 73 11.98 1.69 -9.08
N PHE A 74 13.08 0.95 -9.19
CA PHE A 74 13.26 -0.30 -8.45
C PHE A 74 13.51 -0.10 -6.96
N ARG A 75 14.11 1.03 -6.57
CA ARG A 75 14.18 1.39 -5.14
C ARG A 75 12.80 1.67 -4.55
N LEU A 76 11.93 2.29 -5.33
CA LEU A 76 10.57 2.60 -4.92
C LEU A 76 9.70 1.34 -4.85
N ALA A 77 9.84 0.43 -5.81
CA ALA A 77 9.25 -0.91 -5.79
C ALA A 77 9.56 -1.66 -4.48
N ALA A 78 10.83 -1.76 -4.13
CA ALA A 78 11.25 -2.41 -2.88
C ALA A 78 10.72 -1.71 -1.63
N LEU A 79 10.53 -0.38 -1.67
CA LEU A 79 9.93 0.35 -0.56
C LEU A 79 8.44 0.03 -0.41
N VAL A 80 7.71 -0.10 -1.53
CA VAL A 80 6.31 -0.52 -1.52
C VAL A 80 6.15 -1.92 -0.93
N ASP A 81 7.00 -2.87 -1.31
CA ASP A 81 7.03 -4.22 -0.70
C ASP A 81 7.20 -4.15 0.83
N GLU A 82 8.16 -3.36 1.30
CA GLU A 82 8.40 -3.18 2.74
C GLU A 82 7.19 -2.57 3.46
N GLU A 83 6.51 -1.61 2.83
CA GLU A 83 5.34 -0.93 3.39
C GLU A 83 4.11 -1.83 3.44
N ILE A 84 3.90 -2.66 2.42
CA ILE A 84 2.84 -3.69 2.39
C ILE A 84 3.07 -4.69 3.52
N LEU A 85 4.29 -5.25 3.63
CA LEU A 85 4.62 -6.20 4.69
C LEU A 85 4.44 -5.59 6.09
N ALA A 86 4.83 -4.33 6.28
CA ALA A 86 4.61 -3.64 7.55
C ALA A 86 3.12 -3.48 7.87
N ALA A 87 2.27 -3.19 6.87
CA ALA A 87 0.82 -3.13 7.04
C ALA A 87 0.22 -4.51 7.37
N GLU A 88 0.73 -5.58 6.78
CA GLU A 88 0.33 -6.96 7.10
C GLU A 88 0.63 -7.32 8.55
N GLU A 89 1.84 -7.00 9.03
CA GLU A 89 2.21 -7.26 10.43
C GLU A 89 1.30 -6.53 11.42
N ILE A 90 0.88 -5.30 11.10
CA ILE A 90 -0.06 -4.52 11.90
C ILE A 90 -1.44 -5.19 11.89
N ALA A 91 -1.94 -5.59 10.73
CA ALA A 91 -3.23 -6.28 10.63
C ALA A 91 -3.21 -7.62 11.39
N GLU A 92 -2.12 -8.40 11.32
CA GLU A 92 -1.94 -9.64 12.06
C GLU A 92 -1.92 -9.44 13.57
N LYS A 93 -1.26 -8.38 14.06
CA LYS A 93 -1.31 -7.98 15.49
C LYS A 93 -2.73 -7.61 15.90
N GLY A 94 -3.43 -6.83 15.07
CA GLY A 94 -4.83 -6.47 15.26
C GLY A 94 -5.75 -7.69 15.45
N ILE A 95 -5.60 -8.73 14.62
CA ILE A 95 -6.33 -10.00 14.76
C ILE A 95 -6.06 -10.66 16.13
N ALA A 96 -4.81 -10.63 16.60
CA ALA A 96 -4.40 -11.29 17.83
C ALA A 96 -4.95 -10.59 19.09
N ILE A 97 -5.04 -9.26 19.07
CA ILE A 97 -5.49 -8.45 20.21
C ILE A 97 -6.99 -8.14 20.19
N ALA A 98 -7.66 -8.35 19.04
CA ALA A 98 -9.08 -8.03 18.86
C ALA A 98 -9.98 -8.60 19.97
N HIS A 99 -10.79 -7.72 20.55
CA HIS A 99 -11.67 -8.01 21.68
C HIS A 99 -13.06 -8.51 21.25
N THR A 100 -13.43 -8.30 19.99
CA THR A 100 -14.70 -8.77 19.42
C THR A 100 -14.46 -9.58 18.13
N GLU A 101 -15.40 -10.47 17.81
CA GLU A 101 -15.35 -11.23 16.56
C GLU A 101 -15.52 -10.32 15.33
N GLU A 102 -16.30 -9.24 15.47
CA GLU A 102 -16.47 -8.24 14.41
C GLU A 102 -15.14 -7.53 14.10
N GLN A 103 -14.42 -7.09 15.14
CA GLN A 103 -13.12 -6.45 15.00
C GLN A 103 -12.07 -7.40 14.41
N ARG A 104 -12.04 -8.65 14.88
CA ARG A 104 -11.19 -9.71 14.33
C ARG A 104 -11.46 -9.93 12.84
N ALA A 105 -12.73 -9.98 12.44
CA ALA A 105 -13.13 -10.15 11.05
C ALA A 105 -12.70 -8.96 10.16
N LYS A 106 -12.75 -7.72 10.67
CA LYS A 106 -12.28 -6.54 9.94
C LYS A 106 -10.77 -6.57 9.70
N TYR A 107 -9.97 -6.85 10.73
CA TYR A 107 -8.52 -7.00 10.55
C TYR A 107 -8.17 -8.18 9.62
N ALA A 108 -8.91 -9.30 9.70
CA ALA A 108 -8.73 -10.42 8.79
C ALA A 108 -9.05 -10.08 7.33
N ASN A 109 -10.06 -9.23 7.09
CA ASN A 109 -10.40 -8.76 5.75
C ASN A 109 -9.29 -7.85 5.18
N VAL A 110 -8.83 -6.88 5.98
CA VAL A 110 -7.71 -6.00 5.61
C VAL A 110 -6.44 -6.79 5.32
N LEU A 111 -6.11 -7.79 6.14
CA LEU A 111 -4.97 -8.67 5.90
C LEU A 111 -5.10 -9.46 4.59
N ALA A 112 -6.31 -9.95 4.27
CA ALA A 112 -6.55 -10.67 3.02
C ALA A 112 -6.41 -9.78 1.78
N GLN A 113 -6.88 -8.53 1.88
CA GLN A 113 -6.69 -7.52 0.84
C GLN A 113 -5.20 -7.19 0.65
N LEU A 114 -4.47 -6.93 1.74
CA LEU A 114 -3.02 -6.68 1.70
C LEU A 114 -2.24 -7.81 1.01
N LYS A 115 -2.54 -9.08 1.33
CA LYS A 115 -1.91 -10.24 0.69
C LYS A 115 -2.24 -10.40 -0.80
N THR A 116 -3.39 -9.87 -1.22
CA THR A 116 -3.78 -9.84 -2.63
C THR A 116 -2.96 -8.76 -3.35
N ILE A 117 -2.92 -7.55 -2.78
CA ILE A 117 -2.13 -6.42 -3.25
C ILE A 117 -0.64 -6.77 -3.33
N GLU A 118 -0.07 -7.48 -2.36
CA GLU A 118 1.33 -7.98 -2.38
C GLU A 118 1.60 -8.83 -3.63
N GLN A 119 0.67 -9.75 -3.95
CA GLN A 119 0.82 -10.64 -5.11
C GLN A 119 0.67 -9.89 -6.43
N GLU A 120 -0.29 -8.98 -6.52
CA GLU A 120 -0.52 -8.16 -7.71
C GLU A 120 0.64 -7.19 -7.96
N HIS A 121 1.14 -6.55 -6.90
CA HIS A 121 2.29 -5.64 -6.96
C HIS A 121 3.56 -6.36 -7.44
N LYS A 122 3.80 -7.59 -6.96
CA LYS A 122 4.90 -8.40 -7.46
C LYS A 122 4.81 -8.71 -8.96
N ILE A 123 3.62 -9.01 -9.47
CA ILE A 123 3.40 -9.25 -10.91
C ILE A 123 3.67 -7.97 -11.70
N TYR A 124 3.14 -6.84 -11.20
CA TYR A 124 3.35 -5.52 -11.76
C TYR A 124 4.86 -5.18 -11.85
N ASP A 125 5.61 -5.43 -10.79
CA ASP A 125 7.06 -5.20 -10.75
C ASP A 125 7.84 -6.10 -11.71
N ASP A 126 7.50 -7.39 -11.79
CA ASP A 126 8.09 -8.33 -12.75
C ASP A 126 7.87 -7.87 -14.20
N HIS A 127 6.69 -7.33 -14.50
CA HIS A 127 6.39 -6.78 -15.81
C HIS A 127 7.12 -5.45 -16.07
N ILE A 128 7.25 -4.57 -15.07
CA ILE A 128 8.10 -3.37 -15.18
C ILE A 128 9.55 -3.75 -15.51
N HIS A 129 10.12 -4.74 -14.82
CA HIS A 129 11.45 -5.25 -15.11
C HIS A 129 11.59 -5.65 -16.59
N THR A 130 10.59 -6.38 -17.09
CA THR A 130 10.55 -6.83 -18.48
C THR A 130 10.41 -5.66 -19.47
N VAL A 131 9.63 -4.62 -19.13
CA VAL A 131 9.53 -3.39 -19.93
C VAL A 131 10.89 -2.69 -20.02
N VAL A 132 11.57 -2.51 -18.89
CA VAL A 132 12.90 -1.90 -18.82
C VAL A 132 13.91 -2.67 -19.67
N ASP A 133 13.90 -4.00 -19.61
CA ASP A 133 14.77 -4.85 -20.42
C ASP A 133 14.49 -4.74 -21.92
N HIS A 134 13.21 -4.64 -22.32
CA HIS A 134 12.84 -4.38 -23.71
C HIS A 134 13.31 -3.01 -24.20
N ILE A 135 13.26 -1.98 -23.35
CA ILE A 135 13.81 -0.66 -23.71
C ILE A 135 15.33 -0.73 -23.86
N LYS A 136 16.05 -1.38 -22.92
CA LYS A 136 17.51 -1.54 -22.97
C LYS A 136 17.99 -2.31 -24.21
N THR A 137 17.22 -3.32 -24.63
CA THR A 137 17.53 -4.13 -25.82
C THR A 137 17.06 -3.49 -27.13
N GLY A 138 16.39 -2.34 -27.07
CA GLY A 138 15.88 -1.61 -28.22
C GLY A 138 14.61 -2.20 -28.84
N ASP A 139 13.97 -3.18 -28.18
CA ASP A 139 12.70 -3.76 -28.62
C ASP A 139 11.51 -2.92 -28.14
N LEU A 140 11.45 -1.68 -28.63
CA LEU A 140 10.43 -0.69 -28.22
C LEU A 140 9.00 -1.18 -28.51
N ASN A 141 8.79 -1.99 -29.55
CA ASN A 141 7.48 -2.55 -29.85
C ASN A 141 6.98 -3.51 -28.77
N LYS A 142 7.86 -4.34 -28.20
CA LYS A 142 7.49 -5.19 -27.05
C LYS A 142 7.33 -4.35 -25.79
N ALA A 143 8.22 -3.40 -25.54
CA ALA A 143 8.12 -2.49 -24.41
C ALA A 143 6.76 -1.77 -24.38
N THR A 144 6.31 -1.20 -25.51
CA THR A 144 5.03 -0.49 -25.60
C THR A 144 3.82 -1.40 -25.41
N ARG A 145 3.85 -2.63 -25.93
CA ARG A 145 2.74 -3.58 -25.71
C ARG A 145 2.62 -4.00 -24.26
N LEU A 146 3.75 -4.35 -23.64
CA LEU A 146 3.77 -4.74 -22.23
C LEU A 146 3.45 -3.56 -21.31
N ALA A 147 3.87 -2.33 -21.68
CA ALA A 147 3.50 -1.13 -20.94
C ALA A 147 1.99 -0.91 -20.83
N ALA A 148 1.22 -1.24 -21.87
CA ALA A 148 -0.25 -1.15 -21.83
C ALA A 148 -0.87 -2.20 -20.89
N GLU A 149 -0.22 -3.36 -20.72
CA GLU A 149 -0.62 -4.38 -19.75
C GLU A 149 -0.30 -3.93 -18.32
N VAL A 150 0.90 -3.37 -18.11
CA VAL A 150 1.34 -2.76 -16.85
C VAL A 150 0.44 -1.59 -16.43
N GLU A 151 -0.05 -0.78 -17.38
CA GLU A 151 -1.02 0.29 -17.10
C GLU A 151 -2.35 -0.28 -16.59
N ALA A 152 -2.82 -1.39 -17.18
CA ALA A 152 -4.04 -2.05 -16.73
C ALA A 152 -3.86 -2.74 -15.35
N GLU A 153 -2.66 -3.25 -15.04
CA GLU A 153 -2.29 -3.75 -13.71
C GLU A 153 -2.29 -2.64 -12.68
N GLN A 154 -1.63 -1.52 -12.99
CA GLN A 154 -1.62 -0.34 -12.12
C GLN A 154 -3.04 0.16 -11.83
N ALA A 155 -3.92 0.21 -12.83
CA ALA A 155 -5.29 0.65 -12.64
C ALA A 155 -6.09 -0.28 -11.70
N ARG A 156 -5.83 -1.59 -11.75
CA ARG A 156 -6.43 -2.56 -10.82
C ARG A 156 -5.88 -2.36 -9.41
N LEU A 157 -4.55 -2.32 -9.28
CA LEU A 157 -3.90 -2.16 -7.99
C LEU A 157 -4.31 -0.86 -7.28
N ASN A 158 -4.46 0.24 -8.03
CA ASN A 158 -4.98 1.49 -7.49
C ASN A 158 -6.40 1.34 -6.93
N GLY A 159 -7.27 0.60 -7.63
CA GLY A 159 -8.63 0.32 -7.13
C GLY A 159 -8.61 -0.52 -5.85
N GLU A 160 -7.75 -1.54 -5.78
CA GLU A 160 -7.60 -2.36 -4.56
C GLU A 160 -7.03 -1.54 -3.39
N LEU A 161 -6.09 -0.65 -3.65
CA LEU A 161 -5.52 0.26 -2.65
C LEU A 161 -6.54 1.29 -2.14
N GLU A 162 -7.43 1.79 -3.00
CA GLU A 162 -8.56 2.64 -2.59
C GLU A 162 -9.53 1.88 -1.67
N GLU A 163 -9.89 0.64 -2.04
CA GLU A 163 -10.75 -0.21 -1.20
C GLU A 163 -10.08 -0.55 0.15
N LEU A 164 -8.77 -0.75 0.15
CA LEU A 164 -7.98 -1.01 1.35
C LEU A 164 -7.93 0.23 2.27
N ASP A 165 -7.76 1.43 1.72
CA ASP A 165 -7.75 2.68 2.49
C ASP A 165 -9.09 2.89 3.20
N ASP A 166 -10.20 2.71 2.47
CA ASP A 166 -11.56 2.71 3.04
C ASP A 166 -11.72 1.67 4.17
N GLY A 167 -11.17 0.47 3.97
CA GLY A 167 -11.19 -0.61 4.97
C GLY A 167 -10.40 -0.27 6.23
N ALA A 168 -9.22 0.35 6.07
CA ALA A 168 -8.37 0.78 7.17
C ALA A 168 -8.98 1.97 7.95
N GLU A 169 -9.67 2.89 7.28
CA GLU A 169 -10.42 3.96 7.94
C GLU A 169 -11.61 3.42 8.76
N GLN A 170 -12.31 2.41 8.26
CA GLN A 170 -13.40 1.76 9.00
C GLN A 170 -12.92 1.09 10.30
N LEU A 171 -11.69 0.57 10.34
CA LEU A 171 -11.07 0.09 11.58
C LEU A 171 -10.91 1.24 12.59
N CYS A 172 -10.44 2.42 12.15
CA CYS A 172 -10.32 3.59 13.02
C CYS A 172 -11.68 4.04 13.60
N HIS A 173 -12.75 3.94 12.82
CA HIS A 173 -14.08 4.39 13.24
C HIS A 173 -14.80 3.44 14.21
N HIS A 174 -14.46 2.14 14.19
CA HIS A 174 -15.13 1.15 15.04
C HIS A 174 -14.58 1.10 16.47
N VAL A 175 -13.41 1.70 16.71
CA VAL A 175 -12.79 1.81 18.04
C VAL A 175 -13.36 3.01 18.85
N ARG A 176 -14.36 3.73 18.32
CA ARG A 176 -15.01 4.90 18.94
C ARG A 176 -16.44 4.61 19.40
#